data_AF-A0A845RRM5-F1
#
_entry.id   AF-A0A845RRM5-F1
#
_cell.length_a   1.000
_cell.length_b   1.000
_cell.length_c   1.000
_cell.angle_alpha   90.00
_cell.angle_beta   90.00
_cell.angle_gamma   90.00
#
_symmetry.space_group_name_H-M   'P 1'
#
loop_
_entity.id
_entity.type
_entity.pdbx_description
1 polymer ?
#
loop_
_entity_poly.entity_id
_entity_poly.type
_entity_poly.pdbx_seq_one_letter_code
_entity_poly.pdbx_strand_id
1 'polypeptide(L)'
;MMSKISKVHDKVAKLLSEYPESRNNDNYLFRLYAQIYYGMILPPIETIVSYETISRVRRDFQSKGLYLAEDRVAKARSKQKQEFKEEYKKEHAPKAVGM
;
A
#
# COMPACT_ATOMS: atom_id res chain seq x y z
N MET A 1 -17.53 -7.99 -18.67
CA MET A 1 -16.73 -8.75 -17.68
C MET A 1 -15.94 -7.74 -16.84
N MET A 2 -16.40 -7.38 -15.64
CA MET A 2 -15.71 -6.37 -14.79
C MET A 2 -14.36 -6.92 -14.30
N SER A 3 -13.29 -6.14 -14.47
CA SER A 3 -11.95 -6.50 -14.01
C SER A 3 -11.91 -6.68 -12.49
N LYS A 4 -10.99 -7.51 -11.96
CA LYS A 4 -10.81 -7.67 -10.51
C LYS A 4 -10.56 -6.32 -9.79
N ILE A 5 -9.92 -5.38 -10.47
CA ILE A 5 -9.63 -4.02 -9.97
C ILE A 5 -10.93 -3.23 -9.75
N SER A 6 -11.87 -3.29 -10.71
CA SER A 6 -13.18 -2.63 -10.57
C SER A 6 -13.93 -3.13 -9.33
N LYS A 7 -13.86 -4.43 -9.03
CA LYS A 7 -14.49 -4.99 -7.81
C LYS A 7 -13.84 -4.52 -6.51
N VAL A 8 -12.53 -4.27 -6.48
CA VAL A 8 -11.87 -3.74 -5.29
C VAL A 8 -12.23 -2.28 -5.08
N HIS A 9 -12.25 -1.50 -6.15
CA HIS A 9 -12.63 -0.09 -6.11
C HIS A 9 -14.06 0.09 -5.57
N ASP A 10 -15.03 -0.68 -6.07
CA ASP A 10 -16.41 -0.62 -5.62
C ASP A 10 -16.56 -0.98 -4.14
N LYS A 11 -15.81 -1.99 -3.68
CA LYS A 11 -15.76 -2.38 -2.27
C LYS A 11 -15.19 -1.28 -1.39
N VAL A 12 -14.08 -0.67 -1.80
CA VAL A 12 -13.45 0.43 -1.05
C VAL A 12 -14.38 1.65 -1.02
N ALA A 13 -14.97 2.02 -2.16
CA ALA A 13 -15.94 3.13 -2.22
C ALA A 13 -17.12 2.89 -1.28
N LYS A 14 -17.65 1.66 -1.23
CA LYS A 14 -18.70 1.28 -0.28
C LYS A 14 -18.27 1.47 1.17
N LEU A 15 -17.08 0.98 1.55
CA LEU A 15 -16.58 1.14 2.92
C LEU A 15 -16.36 2.60 3.30
N LEU A 16 -15.80 3.41 2.41
CA LEU A 16 -15.59 4.85 2.66
C LEU A 16 -16.91 5.63 2.77
N SER A 17 -17.98 5.14 2.14
CA SER A 17 -19.33 5.70 2.25
C SER A 17 -20.01 5.29 3.56
N GLU A 18 -19.95 4.01 3.93
CA GLU A 18 -20.63 3.44 5.11
C GLU A 18 -19.90 3.75 6.43
N TYR A 19 -18.56 3.88 6.40
CA TYR A 19 -17.70 4.11 7.56
C TYR A 19 -16.79 5.33 7.32
N PRO A 20 -17.30 6.56 7.44
CA PRO A 20 -16.55 7.78 7.10
C PRO A 20 -15.23 7.95 7.88
N GLU A 21 -15.15 7.43 9.10
CA GLU A 21 -13.95 7.46 9.93
C GLU A 21 -12.78 6.66 9.34
N SER A 22 -13.06 5.71 8.43
CA SER A 22 -12.05 4.97 7.67
C SER A 22 -11.30 5.81 6.63
N ARG A 23 -11.84 6.97 6.24
CA ARG A 23 -11.17 7.89 5.30
C ARG A 23 -9.86 8.45 5.85
N ASN A 24 -9.73 8.49 7.18
CA ASN A 24 -8.59 9.10 7.87
C ASN A 24 -7.61 8.07 8.42
N ASN A 25 -7.87 6.77 8.24
CA ASN A 25 -7.06 5.71 8.85
C ASN A 25 -7.02 4.46 7.96
N ASP A 26 -5.93 4.32 7.21
CA ASP A 26 -5.71 3.19 6.29
C ASP A 26 -5.75 1.84 6.99
N ASN A 27 -5.24 1.74 8.23
CA ASN A 27 -5.27 0.49 8.98
C ASN A 27 -6.72 0.12 9.34
N TYR A 28 -7.57 1.12 9.62
CA TYR A 28 -8.99 0.88 9.91
C TYR A 28 -9.76 0.51 8.65
N LEU A 29 -9.52 1.20 7.53
CA LEU A 29 -10.09 0.83 6.23
C LEU A 29 -9.73 -0.60 5.83
N PHE A 30 -8.46 -0.98 5.98
CA PHE A 30 -8.00 -2.35 5.71
C PHE A 30 -8.69 -3.35 6.64
N ARG A 31 -8.80 -3.03 7.93
CA ARG A 31 -9.47 -3.89 8.91
C ARG A 31 -10.93 -4.14 8.50
N LEU A 32 -11.68 -3.09 8.18
CA LEU A 32 -13.07 -3.20 7.71
C LEU A 32 -13.15 -4.09 6.46
N TYR A 33 -12.23 -3.89 5.51
CA TYR A 33 -12.18 -4.71 4.30
C TYR A 33 -11.98 -6.19 4.61
N ALA A 34 -11.02 -6.51 5.49
CA ALA A 34 -10.72 -7.87 5.91
C ALA A 34 -11.89 -8.53 6.67
N GLN A 35 -12.53 -7.80 7.56
CA GLN A 35 -13.67 -8.29 8.33
C GLN A 35 -14.90 -8.53 7.44
N ILE A 36 -15.27 -7.55 6.62
CA ILE A 36 -16.52 -7.58 5.84
C ILE A 36 -16.44 -8.52 4.63
N TYR A 37 -15.31 -8.54 3.91
CA TYR A 37 -15.20 -9.30 2.67
C TYR A 37 -14.48 -10.65 2.79
N TYR A 38 -13.72 -10.87 3.87
CA TYR A 38 -13.00 -12.12 4.10
C TYR A 38 -13.38 -12.81 5.42
N GLY A 39 -14.28 -12.23 6.22
CA GLY A 39 -14.72 -12.83 7.49
C GLY A 39 -13.62 -12.95 8.54
N MET A 40 -12.55 -12.17 8.42
CA MET A 40 -11.42 -12.24 9.35
C MET A 40 -11.80 -11.60 10.68
N ILE A 41 -11.35 -12.17 11.79
CA ILE A 41 -11.44 -11.52 13.11
C ILE A 41 -10.07 -10.90 13.40
N LEU A 42 -10.01 -9.57 13.33
CA LEU A 42 -8.77 -8.81 13.58
C LEU A 42 -8.80 -8.14 14.97
N PRO A 43 -7.65 -8.04 15.65
CA PRO A 43 -7.53 -7.37 16.94
C PRO A 43 -7.95 -5.89 16.87
N PRO A 44 -8.23 -5.24 18.02
CA PRO A 44 -8.43 -3.80 18.10
C PRO A 44 -7.28 -3.05 17.43
N ILE A 45 -7.59 -1.99 16.67
CA ILE A 45 -6.58 -1.30 15.86
C ILE A 45 -5.51 -0.63 16.72
N GLU A 46 -5.88 -0.22 17.92
CA GLU A 46 -5.04 0.39 18.95
C GLU A 46 -3.97 -0.59 19.46
N THR A 47 -4.20 -1.89 19.30
CA THR A 47 -3.29 -2.96 19.73
C THR A 47 -2.36 -3.44 18.63
N ILE A 48 -2.56 -2.99 17.38
CA ILE A 48 -1.83 -3.46 16.20
C ILE A 48 -0.81 -2.40 15.78
N VAL A 49 0.44 -2.83 15.61
CA VAL A 49 1.48 -2.00 15.01
C VAL A 49 1.12 -1.70 13.56
N SER A 50 1.22 -0.42 13.16
CA SER A 50 0.89 -0.02 11.79
C SER A 50 1.70 -0.79 10.74
N TYR A 51 1.08 -1.05 9.57
CA TYR A 51 1.78 -1.67 8.45
C TYR A 51 3.05 -0.90 8.08
N GLU A 52 3.00 0.43 8.14
CA GLU A 52 4.14 1.28 7.80
C GLU A 52 5.31 1.06 8.75
N THR A 53 5.04 0.98 10.06
CA THR A 53 6.05 0.69 11.08
C THR A 53 6.69 -0.67 10.83
N ILE A 54 5.89 -1.73 10.63
CA ILE A 54 6.40 -3.07 10.30
C ILE A 54 7.24 -3.03 9.02
N SER A 55 6.78 -2.32 7.99
CA SER A 55 7.47 -2.17 6.71
C SER A 55 8.79 -1.41 6.84
N ARG A 56 8.87 -0.39 7.72
CA ARG A 56 10.13 0.33 8.05
C ARG A 56 11.11 -0.59 8.76
N VAL A 57 10.68 -1.30 9.81
CA VAL A 57 11.52 -2.24 10.56
C VAL A 57 12.05 -3.36 9.65
N ARG A 58 11.20 -3.94 8.81
CA ARG A 58 11.63 -4.94 7.82
C ARG A 58 12.69 -4.39 6.86
N ARG A 59 12.52 -3.15 6.38
CA ARG A 59 13.51 -2.50 5.49
C ARG A 59 14.84 -2.26 6.21
N ASP A 60 14.82 -1.89 7.48
CA ASP A 60 16.02 -1.72 8.30
C ASP A 60 16.77 -3.03 8.51
N PHE A 61 16.06 -4.14 8.79
CA PHE A 61 16.72 -5.45 8.82
C PHE A 61 17.36 -5.80 7.47
N GLN A 62 16.63 -5.57 6.37
CA GLN A 62 17.11 -5.91 5.03
C GLN A 62 18.29 -5.05 4.60
N SER A 63 18.38 -3.78 4.99
CA SER A 63 19.55 -2.93 4.70
C SER A 63 20.81 -3.40 5.42
N LYS A 64 20.65 -4.12 6.54
CA LYS A 64 21.72 -4.75 7.32
C LYS A 64 22.07 -6.16 6.84
N GLY A 65 21.47 -6.64 5.74
CA GLY A 65 21.69 -7.99 5.22
C GLY A 65 20.89 -9.08 5.94
N LEU A 66 19.95 -8.72 6.82
CA LEU A 66 19.13 -9.67 7.60
C LEU A 66 17.76 -9.88 6.94
N TYR A 67 17.23 -11.10 7.04
CA TYR A 67 15.90 -11.48 6.54
C TYR A 67 15.64 -11.02 5.09
N LEU A 68 16.63 -11.25 4.21
CA LEU A 68 16.55 -10.88 2.81
C LEU A 68 15.34 -11.56 2.15
N ALA A 69 14.70 -10.81 1.26
CA ALA A 69 13.62 -11.38 0.45
C ALA A 69 14.22 -12.34 -0.59
N GLU A 70 13.43 -13.33 -1.02
CA GLU A 70 13.78 -14.17 -2.17
C GLU A 70 14.10 -13.31 -3.41
N ASP A 71 15.05 -13.75 -4.23
CA ASP A 71 15.55 -13.00 -5.40
C ASP A 71 14.44 -12.50 -6.33
N ARG A 72 13.42 -13.31 -6.58
CA ARG A 72 12.27 -12.92 -7.41
C ARG A 72 11.51 -11.73 -6.83
N VAL A 73 11.35 -11.69 -5.50
CA VAL A 73 10.66 -10.62 -4.78
C VAL A 73 11.52 -9.37 -4.74
N ALA A 74 12.83 -9.53 -4.51
CA ALA A 74 13.77 -8.43 -4.53
C ALA A 74 13.80 -7.73 -5.90
N LYS A 75 13.88 -8.52 -6.99
CA LYS A 75 13.82 -8.03 -8.37
C LYS A 75 12.51 -7.30 -8.67
N ALA A 76 11.37 -7.89 -8.31
CA ALA A 76 10.06 -7.26 -8.51
C ALA A 76 9.93 -5.92 -7.77
N ARG A 77 10.39 -5.85 -6.52
CA ARG A 77 10.40 -4.60 -5.73
C ARG A 77 11.33 -3.55 -6.33
N SER A 78 12.50 -3.95 -6.81
CA SER A 78 13.44 -3.04 -7.48
C SER A 78 12.83 -2.45 -8.74
N LYS A 79 12.15 -3.27 -9.54
CA LYS A 79 11.46 -2.82 -10.75
C LYS A 79 10.38 -1.78 -10.44
N GLN A 80 9.50 -2.06 -9.48
CA GLN A 80 8.44 -1.12 -9.08
C GLN A 80 9.01 0.22 -8.59
N LYS A 81 10.09 0.18 -7.79
CA LYS A 81 10.74 1.40 -7.31
C LYS A 81 11.32 2.23 -8.46
N GLN A 82 11.87 1.57 -9.48
CA GLN A 82 12.41 2.23 -10.66
C GLN A 82 11.30 2.85 -11.50
N GLU A 83 10.24 2.09 -11.80
CA GLU A 83 9.06 2.56 -12.54
C GLU A 83 8.47 3.82 -11.90
N PHE A 84 8.24 3.80 -10.58
CA PHE A 84 7.75 4.96 -9.83
C PHE A 84 8.70 6.17 -9.94
N LYS A 85 10.01 5.96 -9.84
CA LYS A 85 11.01 7.05 -9.95
C LYS A 85 11.01 7.67 -11.35
N GLU A 86 10.81 6.86 -12.39
CA GLU A 86 10.74 7.32 -13.78
C GLU A 86 9.45 8.10 -14.04
N GLU A 87 8.32 7.62 -13.54
CA GLU A 87 7.03 8.31 -13.62
C GLU A 87 7.05 9.66 -12.89
N TYR A 88 7.52 9.67 -11.63
CA TYR A 88 7.66 10.89 -10.85
C TYR A 88 8.54 11.94 -11.55
N LYS A 89 9.66 11.50 -12.15
CA LYS A 89 10.54 12.37 -12.94
C LYS A 89 9.86 12.95 -14.18
N LYS A 90 9.01 12.19 -14.87
CA LYS A 90 8.28 12.68 -16.05
C LYS A 90 7.27 13.76 -15.67
N GLU A 91 6.53 13.54 -14.60
CA GLU A 91 5.50 14.48 -14.12
C GLU A 91 6.10 15.77 -13.54
N HIS A 92 7.27 15.68 -12.90
CA HIS A 92 7.92 16.79 -12.18
C HIS A 92 9.20 17.27 -12.87
N ALA A 93 9.43 16.87 -14.12
CA ALA A 93 10.53 17.42 -14.91
C ALA A 93 10.31 18.94 -15.04
N PRO A 94 11.33 19.78 -14.76
CA PRO A 94 11.20 21.20 -15.01
C PRO A 94 10.85 21.37 -16.50
N LYS A 95 9.69 21.98 -16.77
CA LYS A 95 9.38 22.43 -18.13
C LYS A 95 10.53 23.33 -18.53
N ALA A 96 11.21 23.00 -19.62
CA ALA A 96 12.24 23.87 -20.18
C ALA A 96 11.59 25.25 -20.34
N VAL A 97 11.99 26.20 -19.50
CA VAL A 97 11.64 27.59 -19.67
C VAL A 97 12.36 27.99 -20.94
N GLY A 98 11.60 28.13 -22.03
CA GLY A 98 12.14 28.53 -23.33
C GLY A 98 12.91 29.83 -23.16
N MET A 99 14.19 29.80 -23.52
CA MET A 99 14.97 30.99 -23.86
C MET A 99 14.58 31.47 -25.24
#